data_AF-A0A7J0C4I6-F1
#
_entry.id   AF-A0A7J0C4I6-F1
#
_cell.length_a   1.000
_cell.length_b   1.000
_cell.length_c   1.000
_cell.angle_alpha   90.00
_cell.angle_beta   90.00
_cell.angle_gamma   90.00
#
_symmetry.space_group_name_H-M   'P 1'
#
loop_
_entity.id
_entity.type
_entity.pdbx_description
1 polymer ?
#
loop_
_entity_poly.entity_id
_entity_poly.type
_entity_poly.pdbx_seq_one_letter_code
_entity_poly.pdbx_strand_id
1 'polypeptide(L)' 'MLLRRALDETGVPHACGACGLGDVWQGKRLVLEIDHINGDRLDNRRENLRYLCPSCHSQTETFAKGRDRTQ' A
#
# COMPACT_ATOMS: atom_id res chain seq x y z
N MET A 1 4.21 2.85 -15.62
CA MET A 1 3.67 1.48 -15.71
C MET A 1 4.78 0.43 -15.62
N LEU A 2 5.51 0.34 -14.49
CA LEU A 2 6.62 -0.63 -14.32
C LEU A 2 6.64 -1.26 -12.91
N LEU A 3 6.38 -0.48 -11.84
CA LEU A 3 6.39 -1.02 -10.47
C LEU A 3 5.26 -2.02 -10.15
N ARG A 4 4.08 -1.87 -10.76
CA ARG A 4 2.94 -2.78 -10.50
C ARG A 4 3.19 -4.22 -10.94
N ARG A 5 4.00 -4.42 -12.00
CA ARG A 5 4.34 -5.77 -12.50
C ARG A 5 5.34 -6.48 -11.58
N ALA A 6 6.35 -5.75 -11.12
CA ALA A 6 7.39 -6.29 -10.26
C ALA A 6 6.85 -6.81 -8.92
N LEU A 7 5.80 -6.18 -8.36
CA LEU A 7 5.16 -6.71 -7.16
C LEU A 7 4.21 -7.90 -7.42
N ASP A 8 3.47 -7.88 -8.54
CA ASP A 8 2.58 -9.01 -8.90
C ASP A 8 3.39 -10.31 -9.07
N GLU A 9 4.60 -10.22 -9.60
CA GLU A 9 5.53 -11.35 -9.79
C GLU A 9 6.17 -11.86 -8.48
N THR A 10 6.02 -11.16 -7.35
CA THR A 10 6.65 -11.56 -6.07
C THR A 10 5.80 -12.47 -5.19
N GLY A 11 4.58 -12.81 -5.60
CA GLY A 11 3.72 -13.74 -4.86
C GLY A 11 3.23 -13.20 -3.50
N VAL A 12 3.33 -11.88 -3.30
CA VAL A 12 2.76 -11.25 -2.10
C VAL A 12 1.24 -11.40 -2.19
N PRO A 13 0.58 -11.90 -1.14
CA PRO A 13 -0.86 -12.04 -1.14
C PRO A 13 -1.49 -10.69 -1.45
N HIS A 14 -2.43 -10.67 -2.41
CA HIS A 14 -3.24 -9.50 -2.77
C HIS A 14 -4.23 -9.18 -1.65
N ALA A 15 -3.69 -8.89 -0.47
CA ALA A 15 -4.42 -8.58 0.74
C ALA A 15 -3.67 -7.51 1.54
N CYS A 16 -4.43 -6.68 2.24
CA CYS A 16 -3.91 -5.64 3.10
C CYS A 16 -3.15 -6.28 4.28
N GLY A 17 -1.87 -5.94 4.44
CA GLY A 17 -1.06 -6.40 5.57
C GLY A 17 -1.48 -5.83 6.92
N ALA A 18 -2.33 -4.79 6.96
CA ALA A 18 -2.84 -4.21 8.20
C ALA A 18 -4.19 -4.80 8.65
N CYS A 19 -5.15 -4.98 7.73
CA CYS A 19 -6.51 -5.42 8.06
C CYS A 19 -6.92 -6.74 7.40
N GLY A 20 -6.07 -7.34 6.56
CA GLY A 20 -6.36 -8.57 5.84
C GLY A 20 -7.32 -8.40 4.65
N LEU A 21 -7.70 -7.17 4.29
CA LEU A 21 -8.65 -6.93 3.21
C LEU A 21 -8.07 -7.34 1.84
N GLY A 22 -8.76 -8.23 1.13
CA GLY A 22 -8.35 -8.69 -0.21
C GLY A 22 -8.50 -7.63 -1.32
N ASP A 23 -8.34 -8.08 -2.56
CA ASP A 23 -8.49 -7.29 -3.78
C ASP A 23 -9.96 -7.04 -4.21
N VAL A 24 -10.93 -7.45 -3.39
CA VAL A 24 -12.36 -7.24 -3.64
C VAL A 24 -13.01 -6.56 -2.44
N TRP A 25 -13.66 -5.43 -2.68
CA TRP A 25 -14.44 -4.68 -1.69
C TRP A 25 -15.84 -4.41 -2.22
N GLN A 26 -16.86 -4.85 -1.47
CA GLN A 26 -18.28 -4.70 -1.85
C GLN A 26 -18.60 -5.18 -3.27
N GLY A 27 -17.99 -6.30 -3.70
CA GLY A 27 -18.19 -6.87 -5.03
C GLY A 27 -17.50 -6.10 -6.16
N LYS A 28 -16.68 -5.09 -5.84
CA LYS A 28 -15.87 -4.33 -6.80
C LYS A 28 -14.39 -4.64 -6.58
N ARG A 29 -13.62 -4.65 -7.67
CA ARG A 29 -12.17 -4.78 -7.60
C ARG A 29 -11.58 -3.59 -6.85
N LEU A 30 -10.92 -3.87 -5.75
CA LEU A 30 -10.19 -2.91 -4.94
C LEU A 30 -8.71 -2.95 -5.34
N VAL A 31 -8.16 -1.79 -5.68
CA VAL A 31 -6.73 -1.68 -5.96
C VAL A 31 -6.02 -1.45 -4.63
N LEU A 32 -5.19 -2.41 -4.22
CA LEU A 32 -4.30 -2.27 -3.08
C LEU A 32 -3.09 -1.40 -3.48
N GLU A 33 -2.64 -0.56 -2.56
CA GLU A 33 -1.49 0.31 -2.71
C GLU A 33 -0.26 -0.30 -2.03
N ILE A 34 0.92 0.11 -2.47
CA ILE A 34 2.20 -0.42 -1.98
C ILE A 34 2.75 0.56 -0.96
N ASP A 35 2.92 0.09 0.26
CA ASP A 35 3.47 0.84 1.37
C ASP A 35 4.81 0.24 1.82
N HIS A 36 5.71 1.11 2.27
CA HIS A 36 7.02 0.72 2.78
C HIS A 36 6.93 0.62 4.30
N ILE A 37 7.17 -0.57 4.87
CA ILE A 37 7.03 -0.84 6.30
C ILE A 37 7.93 0.08 7.14
N ASN A 38 9.16 0.33 6.68
CA ASN A 38 10.09 1.23 7.37
C ASN A 38 9.87 2.73 7.07
N GLY A 39 8.92 3.09 6.19
CA GLY A 39 8.67 4.47 5.77
C GLY A 39 9.74 5.08 4.85
N ASP A 40 10.82 4.35 4.53
CA ASP A 40 11.87 4.75 3.60
C ASP A 40 11.50 4.37 2.17
N ARG A 41 11.32 5.39 1.34
CA ARG A 41 10.96 5.27 -0.08
C ARG A 41 12.12 4.78 -0.97
N LEU A 42 13.35 4.77 -0.44
CA LEU A 42 14.53 4.29 -1.15
C LEU A 42 14.73 2.78 -0.96
N ASP A 43 14.16 2.21 0.10
CA ASP A 43 14.29 0.78 0.40
C ASP A 43 13.22 -0.05 -0.33
N ASN A 44 13.54 -0.42 -1.56
CA ASN A 44 12.70 -1.20 -2.47
C ASN A 44 12.81 -2.72 -2.23
N ARG A 45 13.31 -3.17 -1.07
CA ARG A 45 13.40 -4.60 -0.77
C ARG A 45 11.99 -5.18 -0.59
N ARG A 46 11.73 -6.35 -1.19
CA ARG A 46 10.44 -7.05 -1.11
C ARG A 46 9.90 -7.22 0.31
N GLU A 47 10.78 -7.47 1.26
CA GLU A 47 10.45 -7.67 2.68
C GLU A 47 10.02 -6.39 3.39
N ASN A 48 10.42 -5.24 2.84
CA ASN A 48 10.03 -3.91 3.30
C ASN A 48 8.76 -3.40 2.59
N LEU A 49 8.25 -4.11 1.60
CA LEU A 49 7.04 -3.73 0.85
C LEU A 49 5.84 -4.52 1.37
N ARG A 50 4.72 -3.84 1.57
CA ARG A 50 3.43 -4.46 1.89
C ARG A 50 2.32 -3.87 1.04
N TYR A 51 1.29 -4.68 0.77
CA TYR A 51 0.04 -4.16 0.25
C TYR A 51 -0.79 -3.57 1.40
N LEU A 52 -1.35 -2.39 1.18
CA LEU A 52 -2.35 -1.79 2.05
C LEU A 52 -3.59 -1.42 1.23
N CYS A 53 -4.76 -1.60 1.81
CA CYS A 53 -5.98 -1.09 1.21
C CYS A 53 -6.00 0.45 1.29
N PRO A 54 -6.73 1.15 0.40
CA PRO A 54 -6.75 2.62 0.39
C PRO A 54 -7.15 3.24 1.73
N SER A 55 -7.97 2.55 2.53
CA SER A 55 -8.39 3.01 3.85
C SER A 55 -7.34 2.82 4.94
N CYS A 56 -6.53 1.76 4.88
CA CYS A 56 -5.40 1.58 5.80
C CYS A 56 -4.19 2.41 5.35
N HIS A 57 -3.97 2.48 4.05
CA HIS A 57 -2.98 3.35 3.46
C HIS A 57 -3.29 4.81 3.80
N SER A 58 -4.56 5.23 3.82
CA SER A 58 -4.91 6.59 4.25
C SER A 58 -4.59 6.94 5.71
N GLN A 59 -4.28 5.93 6.52
CA GLN A 59 -3.91 6.08 7.93
C GLN A 59 -2.40 5.99 8.16
N THR A 60 -1.59 5.71 7.12
CA THR A 60 -0.14 5.72 7.28
C THR A 60 0.36 7.15 7.42
N GLU A 61 1.39 7.36 8.24
CA GLU A 61 2.00 8.68 8.46
C GLU A 61 2.60 9.29 7.18
N THR A 62 2.84 8.46 6.17
CA THR A 62 3.32 8.86 4.85
C THR A 62 2.19 9.29 3.91
N PHE A 63 0.95 8.88 4.17
CA PHE A 63 -0.20 9.28 3.39
C PHE A 63 -0.70 10.64 3.86
N ALA A 64 -0.61 11.62 2.96
CA ALA A 64 -0.98 13.01 3.21
C ALA A 64 -0.05 13.84 4.13
N LYS A 65 1.28 13.70 3.98
CA LYS A 65 2.16 14.89 4.08
C LYS A 65 1.91 15.83 2.89
N GLY A 66 0.68 16.30 2.78
CA GLY A 66 0.15 17.15 1.74
C GLY A 66 -0.69 18.23 2.41
N ARG A 67 0.02 19.29 2.83
CA ARG A 67 -0.46 20.56 3.40
C ARG A 67 -0.92 20.48 4.86
N ASP A 68 0.01 20.92 5.72
CA ASP A 68 -0.30 21.82 6.83
C ASP A 68 -1.42 22.78 6.39
N ARG A 69 -2.66 22.50 6.80
CA ARG A 69 -3.67 23.53 6.95
C ARG A 69 -3.43 24.12 8.31
N THR A 70 -2.55 25.11 8.33
CA THR A 70 -2.44 26.11 9.39
C THR A 70 -3.87 26.53 9.75
N GLN A 71 -4.31 26.18 10.96
CA GLN A 71 -5.46 26.80 11.61
C GLN A 71 -4.96 27.99 12.43
#